data_AF-A0A4Q3V0W5-F1
#
_entry.id   AF-A0A4Q3V0W5-F1
#
_cell.length_a   1.000
_cell.length_b   1.000
_cell.length_c   1.000
_cell.angle_alpha   90.00
_cell.angle_beta   90.00
_cell.angle_gamma   90.00
#
_symmetry.space_group_name_H-M   'P 1'
#
loop_
_entity.id
_entity.type
_entity.pdbx_description
1 polymer ?
#
loop_
_entity_poly.entity_id
_entity_poly.type
_entity_poly.pdbx_seq_one_letter_code
_entity_poly.pdbx_strand_id
1 'polypeptide(L)'
;MRSPRRTTPAPARSSRDLPPHLVKTKRSLPASAFPQWFFLRANRSLFPFSKQSFSLASSGSIQGRPRAAYSLRIVAVRLLAPEDGRPGLFDFSGNRPLASLCPLRSPLDRPPESERKTMSHITRKRLLALGLVTVLFPVSALAHETKCPYCKMDVVQDTKEIDNEVILRYGNKRIEYRCVLCALAQAKTKYTGDVTIVAPSTIKGKPLNLKRVDGEWTAPGGAVFVYQKGSHAVCQDIYRAATDKEAAEAWIKTKGSTEAKILTLKEMLELSK
;
A
#
# COMPACT_ATOMS: atom_id res chain seq x y z
N MET A 1 -5.82 -54.56 -10.19
CA MET A 1 -5.94 -53.68 -9.00
C MET A 1 -4.56 -53.54 -8.37
N ARG A 2 -3.94 -52.35 -8.41
CA ARG A 2 -2.59 -52.11 -7.84
C ARG A 2 -2.75 -51.49 -6.44
N SER A 3 -2.18 -52.15 -5.43
CA SER A 3 -2.17 -51.66 -4.04
C SER A 3 -1.41 -50.33 -3.91
N PRO A 4 -1.86 -49.40 -3.04
CA PRO A 4 -1.15 -48.16 -2.78
C PRO A 4 0.13 -48.41 -1.98
N ARG A 5 1.24 -47.84 -2.43
CA ARG A 5 2.52 -47.82 -1.69
C ARG A 5 2.35 -46.98 -0.43
N ARG A 6 2.61 -47.59 0.74
CA ARG A 6 2.86 -46.88 1.99
C ARG A 6 4.15 -46.09 1.86
N THR A 7 4.06 -44.77 1.94
CA THR A 7 5.19 -43.89 2.23
C THR A 7 5.46 -43.92 3.72
N THR A 8 6.63 -44.43 4.10
CA THR A 8 7.16 -44.34 5.46
C THR A 8 7.62 -42.90 5.75
N PRO A 9 7.34 -42.34 6.94
CA PRO A 9 7.83 -41.02 7.33
C PRO A 9 9.35 -41.07 7.61
N ALA A 10 10.04 -40.01 7.20
CA ALA A 10 11.47 -39.83 7.42
C ALA A 10 11.80 -39.69 8.91
N PRO A 11 12.94 -40.26 9.39
CA PRO A 11 13.35 -40.15 10.78
C PRO A 11 13.79 -38.71 11.13
N ALA A 12 13.38 -38.25 12.31
CA ALA A 12 13.75 -36.96 12.88
C ALA A 12 15.27 -36.89 13.11
N ARG A 13 15.91 -35.85 12.55
CA ARG A 13 17.33 -35.56 12.80
C ARG A 13 17.52 -35.04 14.23
N SER A 14 18.33 -35.77 14.98
CA SER A 14 18.85 -35.43 16.30
C SER A 14 19.67 -34.15 16.27
N SER A 15 19.40 -33.23 17.20
CA SER A 15 20.02 -31.92 17.34
C SER A 15 21.40 -31.94 18.02
N ARG A 16 22.23 -32.97 17.82
CA ARG A 16 23.48 -33.18 18.57
C ARG A 16 24.78 -32.90 17.80
N ASP A 17 24.72 -32.53 16.53
CA ASP A 17 25.92 -32.25 15.73
C ASP A 17 26.07 -30.75 15.43
N LEU A 18 26.29 -29.95 16.48
CA LEU A 18 26.76 -28.57 16.35
C LEU A 18 28.21 -28.47 16.89
N PRO A 19 29.16 -27.90 16.13
CA PRO A 19 30.56 -27.86 16.49
C PRO A 19 30.83 -26.97 17.72
N PRO A 20 31.74 -27.38 18.63
CA PRO A 20 32.04 -26.67 19.87
C PRO A 20 33.11 -25.59 19.66
N HIS A 21 32.74 -24.43 19.13
CA HIS A 21 33.62 -23.25 19.18
C HIS A 21 32.81 -21.95 19.06
N LEU A 22 32.01 -21.63 20.08
CA LEU A 22 31.68 -20.25 20.46
C LEU A 22 30.83 -20.30 21.74
N VAL A 23 31.50 -20.71 22.82
CA VAL A 23 30.99 -20.64 24.19
C VAL A 23 31.00 -19.18 24.65
N LYS A 24 29.80 -18.68 24.93
CA LYS A 24 29.40 -17.65 25.91
C LYS A 24 30.53 -16.90 26.65
N THR A 25 30.50 -15.56 26.55
CA THR A 25 30.75 -14.68 27.69
C THR A 25 29.43 -14.05 28.14
N LYS A 26 28.85 -14.62 29.20
CA LYS A 26 27.84 -13.94 30.03
C LYS A 26 28.55 -12.78 30.74
N ARG A 27 28.33 -11.54 30.30
CA ARG A 27 28.57 -10.38 31.17
C ARG A 27 27.35 -10.18 32.05
N SER A 28 27.52 -10.52 33.33
CA SER A 28 26.69 -10.08 34.44
C SER A 28 26.69 -8.55 34.49
N LEU A 29 25.51 -7.95 34.31
CA LEU A 29 25.29 -6.53 34.60
C LEU A 29 25.20 -6.35 36.13
N PRO A 30 25.84 -5.31 36.69
CA PRO A 30 25.73 -5.01 38.11
C PRO A 30 24.33 -4.52 38.46
N ALA A 31 23.74 -5.16 39.47
CA ALA A 31 22.57 -4.68 40.17
C ALA A 31 22.96 -3.49 41.05
N SER A 32 22.65 -2.27 40.63
CA SER A 32 22.68 -1.11 41.52
C SER A 32 21.84 0.05 40.95
N ALA A 33 21.04 0.64 41.83
CA ALA A 33 20.36 1.94 41.71
C ALA A 33 19.02 1.97 40.96
N PHE A 34 17.99 1.36 41.57
CA PHE A 34 16.62 1.88 41.50
C PHE A 34 16.49 3.03 42.52
N PRO A 35 16.28 4.29 42.11
CA PRO A 35 15.81 5.31 43.03
C PRO A 35 14.32 5.11 43.27
N GLN A 36 13.98 4.71 44.50
CA GLN A 36 12.64 4.83 45.08
C GLN A 36 12.24 6.31 45.06
N TRP A 37 11.30 6.68 44.20
CA TRP A 37 10.52 7.90 44.39
C TRP A 37 9.16 7.52 44.96
N PHE A 38 9.11 7.58 46.29
CA PHE A 38 7.90 7.91 47.03
C PHE A 38 7.44 9.30 46.60
N PHE A 39 6.23 9.42 46.05
CA PHE A 39 5.38 10.58 46.33
C PHE A 39 3.95 10.12 46.50
N LEU A 40 3.57 9.96 47.77
CA LEU A 40 2.22 10.20 48.25
C LEU A 40 1.84 11.65 47.95
N ARG A 41 0.75 11.87 47.21
CA ARG A 41 -0.19 12.95 47.57
C ARG A 41 -1.57 12.73 46.96
N ALA A 42 -2.53 12.61 47.87
CA ALA A 42 -3.95 12.74 47.63
C ALA A 42 -4.34 14.17 47.22
N ASN A 43 -5.34 14.27 46.33
CA ASN A 43 -6.34 15.35 46.17
C ASN A 43 -7.21 14.90 44.98
N ARG A 44 -8.49 14.52 45.07
CA ARG A 44 -9.67 15.04 45.80
C ARG A 44 -9.99 16.51 45.48
N SER A 45 -10.52 16.73 44.28
CA SER A 45 -11.43 17.84 43.92
C SER A 45 -12.22 17.38 42.68
N LEU A 46 -13.41 16.80 42.81
CA LEU A 46 -14.69 17.53 42.84
C LEU A 46 -14.70 18.72 41.87
N PHE A 47 -15.04 18.46 40.61
CA PHE A 47 -15.60 19.48 39.73
C PHE A 47 -17.11 19.23 39.60
N PRO A 48 -17.97 20.15 40.05
CA PRO A 48 -19.39 20.08 39.83
C PRO A 48 -19.76 20.63 38.45
N PHE A 49 -20.81 20.03 37.89
CA PHE A 49 -21.90 20.67 37.15
C PHE A 49 -21.64 22.06 36.53
N SER A 50 -21.71 22.12 35.20
CA SER A 50 -22.34 23.26 34.52
C SER A 50 -23.25 22.75 33.42
N LYS A 51 -24.54 22.68 33.73
CA LYS A 51 -25.63 22.61 32.77
C LYS A 51 -25.73 23.97 32.10
N GLN A 52 -25.33 24.10 30.84
CA GLN A 52 -25.80 25.21 30.01
C GLN A 52 -27.05 24.76 29.27
N SER A 53 -28.19 25.12 29.87
CA SER A 53 -29.49 25.16 29.25
C SER A 53 -29.50 26.30 28.23
N PHE A 54 -29.50 26.00 26.92
CA PHE A 54 -29.88 26.99 25.92
C PHE A 54 -31.39 27.02 25.82
N SER A 55 -31.96 28.13 26.29
CA SER A 55 -33.38 28.45 26.24
C SER A 55 -33.81 28.76 24.81
N LEU A 56 -34.94 28.17 24.40
CA LEU A 56 -35.78 28.70 23.33
C LEU A 56 -36.22 30.13 23.68
N ALA A 57 -36.14 31.03 22.70
CA ALA A 57 -37.17 32.02 22.37
C ALA A 57 -36.67 32.99 21.28
N SER A 58 -37.29 32.96 20.11
CA SER A 58 -38.09 34.11 19.63
C SER A 58 -38.44 33.92 18.16
N SER A 59 -39.74 33.80 17.95
CA SER A 59 -40.45 33.99 16.69
C SER A 59 -40.24 35.42 16.18
N GLY A 60 -39.65 35.55 14.99
CA GLY A 60 -39.52 36.80 14.26
C GLY A 60 -39.96 36.61 12.81
N SER A 61 -41.25 36.80 12.56
CA SER A 61 -41.83 36.94 11.23
C SER A 61 -41.47 38.32 10.67
N ILE A 62 -40.62 38.41 9.64
CA ILE A 62 -40.62 39.55 8.72
C ILE A 62 -40.40 39.05 7.29
N GLN A 63 -41.46 39.19 6.49
CA GLN A 63 -41.45 39.15 5.04
C GLN A 63 -40.54 40.26 4.49
N GLY A 64 -39.71 39.93 3.50
CA GLY A 64 -38.98 40.95 2.75
C GLY A 64 -37.92 40.39 1.82
N ARG A 65 -38.31 39.94 0.62
CA ARG A 65 -37.42 40.00 -0.55
C ARG A 65 -37.28 41.47 -0.92
N PRO A 66 -36.07 41.97 -1.26
CA PRO A 66 -35.72 41.94 -2.68
C PRO A 66 -34.22 41.82 -3.02
N ARG A 67 -34.00 41.34 -4.25
CA ARG A 67 -32.97 41.71 -5.23
C ARG A 67 -31.48 41.56 -4.87
N ALA A 68 -30.90 40.56 -5.54
CA ALA A 68 -29.71 40.65 -6.41
C ALA A 68 -28.60 41.64 -6.01
N ALA A 69 -27.48 41.08 -5.54
CA ALA A 69 -26.16 41.62 -5.81
C ALA A 69 -25.20 40.44 -6.03
N TYR A 70 -25.01 40.08 -7.29
CA TYR A 70 -23.92 39.21 -7.73
C TYR A 70 -22.61 39.98 -7.52
N SER A 71 -21.87 39.68 -6.46
CA SER A 71 -20.49 40.15 -6.31
C SER A 71 -19.59 39.31 -7.21
N LEU A 72 -19.42 39.76 -8.45
CA LEU A 72 -18.31 39.38 -9.33
C LEU A 72 -16.98 39.66 -8.60
N ARG A 73 -16.34 38.62 -8.05
CA ARG A 73 -14.91 38.68 -7.76
C ARG A 73 -14.16 38.38 -9.05
N ILE A 74 -13.63 39.44 -9.65
CA ILE A 74 -12.68 39.38 -10.75
C ILE A 74 -11.47 38.58 -10.27
N VAL A 75 -11.27 37.41 -10.89
CA VAL A 75 -10.05 36.63 -10.78
C VAL A 75 -8.97 37.38 -11.56
N ALA A 76 -8.00 37.95 -10.86
CA ALA A 76 -6.76 38.41 -11.48
C ALA A 76 -5.94 37.16 -11.87
N VAL A 77 -6.18 36.63 -13.07
CA VAL A 77 -5.31 35.64 -13.70
C VAL A 77 -4.05 36.37 -14.14
N ARG A 78 -2.99 36.27 -13.34
CA ARG A 78 -1.66 36.71 -13.76
C ARG A 78 -1.11 35.68 -14.75
N LEU A 79 -1.38 35.90 -16.03
CA LEU A 79 -0.70 35.25 -17.14
C LEU A 79 0.78 35.66 -17.10
N LEU A 80 1.63 34.78 -16.56
CA LEU A 80 3.06 34.83 -16.86
C LEU A 80 3.26 34.02 -18.14
N ALA A 81 3.65 34.74 -19.19
CA ALA A 81 4.05 34.17 -20.47
C ALA A 81 5.28 33.26 -20.30
N PRO A 82 5.40 32.22 -21.14
CA PRO A 82 6.61 31.42 -21.25
C PRO A 82 7.69 32.21 -22.00
N GLU A 83 8.85 32.40 -21.37
CA GLU A 83 10.06 32.82 -22.06
C GLU A 83 10.69 31.59 -22.71
N ASP A 84 10.49 31.47 -24.02
CA ASP A 84 11.16 30.50 -24.87
C ASP A 84 12.65 30.84 -24.97
N GLY A 85 13.51 29.94 -24.49
CA GLY A 85 14.97 30.05 -24.56
C GLY A 85 15.63 28.69 -24.77
N ARG A 86 15.82 28.34 -26.03
CA ARG A 86 16.35 27.12 -26.67
C ARG A 86 17.75 26.62 -26.20
N PRO A 87 18.24 25.46 -26.72
CA PRO A 87 18.84 24.38 -25.95
C PRO A 87 20.37 24.45 -25.77
N GLY A 88 20.81 24.02 -24.59
CA GLY A 88 22.22 23.70 -24.32
C GLY A 88 22.55 22.28 -24.78
N LEU A 89 23.19 22.20 -25.93
CA LEU A 89 23.94 21.09 -26.47
C LEU A 89 25.06 20.72 -25.47
N PHE A 90 24.90 19.62 -24.72
CA PHE A 90 25.99 19.05 -23.94
C PHE A 90 26.64 17.90 -24.71
N ASP A 91 27.87 18.17 -25.12
CA ASP A 91 28.84 17.22 -25.65
C ASP A 91 29.02 16.03 -24.70
N PHE A 92 28.68 14.83 -25.18
CA PHE A 92 29.13 13.57 -24.60
C PHE A 92 30.19 12.97 -25.54
N SER A 93 31.33 13.66 -25.62
CA SER A 93 32.54 13.14 -26.26
C SER A 93 33.57 12.78 -25.20
N GLY A 94 33.91 11.50 -25.14
CA GLY A 94 35.26 11.09 -24.74
C GLY A 94 35.38 10.28 -23.45
N ASN A 95 35.80 9.03 -23.65
CA ASN A 95 36.80 8.33 -22.86
C ASN A 95 36.40 7.61 -21.55
N ARG A 96 36.13 6.29 -21.67
CA ARG A 96 36.99 5.15 -21.20
C ARG A 96 36.15 3.88 -20.94
N PRO A 97 36.74 2.67 -20.85
CA PRO A 97 37.12 1.83 -21.99
C PRO A 97 36.36 0.50 -22.00
N LEU A 98 36.46 -0.18 -23.14
CA LEU A 98 36.17 -1.59 -23.35
C LEU A 98 36.88 -2.48 -22.33
N ALA A 99 36.13 -3.42 -21.74
CA ALA A 99 36.49 -4.83 -21.52
C ALA A 99 35.85 -5.37 -20.23
N SER A 100 34.74 -6.10 -20.37
CA SER A 100 34.53 -7.30 -19.57
C SER A 100 33.61 -8.23 -20.35
N LEU A 101 34.27 -9.16 -21.03
CA LEU A 101 33.71 -10.31 -21.69
C LEU A 101 33.22 -11.32 -20.65
N CYS A 102 32.24 -12.12 -21.10
CA CYS A 102 31.81 -13.45 -20.62
C CYS A 102 30.49 -13.51 -19.84
N PRO A 103 29.75 -14.65 -19.92
CA PRO A 103 29.53 -15.47 -21.10
C PRO A 103 28.06 -15.92 -21.29
N LEU A 104 27.76 -16.28 -22.55
CA LEU A 104 26.89 -17.37 -23.00
C LEU A 104 25.70 -17.78 -22.12
N ARG A 105 24.51 -17.33 -22.56
CA ARG A 105 23.23 -18.02 -22.39
C ARG A 105 23.35 -19.46 -22.92
N SER A 106 23.10 -20.43 -22.05
CA SER A 106 22.78 -21.80 -22.42
C SER A 106 21.45 -21.86 -23.18
N PRO A 107 21.36 -22.53 -24.34
CA PRO A 107 20.11 -22.89 -24.98
C PRO A 107 19.62 -24.24 -24.41
N LEU A 108 18.51 -24.24 -23.68
CA LEU A 108 17.78 -25.46 -23.34
C LEU A 108 16.43 -25.47 -24.08
N ASP A 109 16.27 -26.52 -24.87
CA ASP A 109 15.04 -27.23 -25.21
C ASP A 109 13.98 -26.51 -26.07
N ARG A 110 14.18 -26.60 -27.39
CA ARG A 110 13.07 -26.68 -28.34
C ARG A 110 12.59 -28.14 -28.42
N PRO A 111 11.29 -28.42 -28.26
CA PRO A 111 10.74 -29.75 -28.58
C PRO A 111 10.74 -29.99 -30.10
N PRO A 112 10.90 -31.26 -30.53
CA PRO A 112 11.02 -31.63 -31.94
C PRO A 112 9.71 -31.47 -32.71
N GLU A 113 9.85 -30.82 -33.85
CA GLU A 113 8.85 -30.59 -34.88
C GLU A 113 8.75 -31.83 -35.78
N SER A 114 7.99 -32.84 -35.36
CA SER A 114 7.63 -33.95 -36.22
C SER A 114 6.31 -34.60 -35.79
N GLU A 115 5.19 -34.03 -36.25
CA GLU A 115 4.13 -34.85 -36.84
C GLU A 115 3.17 -33.97 -37.65
N ARG A 116 3.56 -33.84 -38.92
CA ARG A 116 2.75 -33.43 -40.05
C ARG A 116 1.82 -34.61 -40.38
N LYS A 117 0.51 -34.48 -40.16
CA LYS A 117 -0.50 -35.32 -40.85
C LYS A 117 -1.44 -34.44 -41.66
N THR A 118 -1.30 -34.62 -42.95
CA THR A 118 -2.07 -34.14 -44.09
C THR A 118 -3.47 -34.75 -44.11
N MET A 119 -4.51 -33.91 -44.21
CA MET A 119 -5.78 -34.23 -44.87
C MET A 119 -6.16 -32.96 -45.65
N SER A 120 -5.81 -32.87 -46.93
CA SER A 120 -6.52 -33.44 -48.09
C SER A 120 -7.92 -32.86 -48.27
N HIS A 121 -8.02 -32.03 -49.30
CA HIS A 121 -9.17 -31.32 -49.80
C HIS A 121 -10.31 -32.25 -50.22
N ILE A 122 -11.49 -32.09 -49.60
CA ILE A 122 -12.77 -32.43 -50.24
C ILE A 122 -13.74 -31.24 -50.05
N THR A 123 -13.74 -30.40 -51.07
CA THR A 123 -14.88 -29.77 -51.73
C THR A 123 -16.24 -29.94 -51.05
N ARG A 124 -16.80 -28.85 -50.50
CA ARG A 124 -18.24 -28.51 -50.68
C ARG A 124 -18.46 -27.03 -50.42
N LYS A 125 -18.72 -26.34 -51.53
CA LYS A 125 -19.27 -24.98 -51.61
C LYS A 125 -20.64 -24.95 -50.91
N ARG A 126 -20.98 -23.77 -50.39
CA ARG A 126 -22.31 -23.28 -49.95
C ARG A 126 -22.72 -23.65 -48.51
N LEU A 127 -22.40 -22.75 -47.59
CA LEU A 127 -23.37 -22.14 -46.67
C LEU A 127 -22.79 -20.82 -46.16
N LEU A 128 -23.07 -19.78 -46.96
CA LEU A 128 -22.95 -18.38 -46.59
C LEU A 128 -24.02 -18.06 -45.54
N ALA A 129 -23.62 -17.19 -44.60
CA ALA A 129 -24.49 -16.33 -43.80
C ALA A 129 -25.43 -17.00 -42.79
N LEU A 130 -24.99 -17.10 -41.53
CA LEU A 130 -25.68 -16.55 -40.35
C LEU A 130 -24.95 -17.03 -39.09
N GLY A 131 -24.64 -16.12 -38.17
CA GLY A 131 -24.38 -16.49 -36.77
C GLY A 131 -22.92 -16.52 -36.35
N LEU A 132 -22.21 -15.39 -36.46
CA LEU A 132 -21.07 -15.13 -35.58
C LEU A 132 -21.06 -13.66 -35.12
N VAL A 133 -22.21 -13.20 -34.61
CA VAL A 133 -22.23 -12.10 -33.65
C VAL A 133 -21.97 -12.72 -32.27
N THR A 134 -20.78 -13.28 -32.08
CA THR A 134 -20.27 -13.54 -30.73
C THR A 134 -20.02 -12.19 -30.14
N VAL A 135 -20.98 -11.77 -29.33
CA VAL A 135 -20.98 -10.49 -28.65
C VAL A 135 -19.68 -10.40 -27.87
N LEU A 136 -18.77 -9.54 -28.35
CA LEU A 136 -17.69 -8.96 -27.58
C LEU A 136 -18.33 -8.06 -26.53
N PHE A 137 -19.06 -8.65 -25.58
CA PHE A 137 -19.31 -7.98 -24.33
C PHE A 137 -17.93 -7.87 -23.70
N PRO A 138 -17.38 -6.65 -23.53
CA PRO A 138 -16.25 -6.50 -22.66
C PRO A 138 -16.71 -7.08 -21.34
N VAL A 139 -16.09 -8.19 -20.92
CA VAL A 139 -16.16 -8.63 -19.54
C VAL A 139 -15.50 -7.48 -18.80
N SER A 140 -16.32 -6.49 -18.42
CA SER A 140 -15.93 -5.43 -17.52
C SER A 140 -15.28 -6.15 -16.36
N ALA A 141 -13.96 -6.02 -16.27
CA ALA A 141 -13.16 -6.65 -15.23
C ALA A 141 -13.91 -6.34 -13.93
N LEU A 142 -14.55 -7.38 -13.39
CA LEU A 142 -15.42 -7.27 -12.24
C LEU A 142 -14.59 -6.56 -11.18
N ALA A 143 -14.97 -5.33 -10.86
CA ALA A 143 -14.46 -4.65 -9.69
C ALA A 143 -14.63 -5.64 -8.54
N HIS A 144 -13.51 -6.18 -8.05
CA HIS A 144 -13.56 -7.22 -7.05
C HIS A 144 -14.06 -6.55 -5.78
N GLU A 145 -15.36 -6.68 -5.50
CA GLU A 145 -16.00 -6.23 -4.26
C GLU A 145 -15.51 -7.13 -3.11
N THR A 146 -14.24 -6.96 -2.75
CA THR A 146 -13.61 -7.67 -1.65
C THR A 146 -13.81 -6.86 -0.38
N LYS A 147 -14.16 -7.56 0.71
CA LYS A 147 -14.21 -6.95 2.04
C LYS A 147 -12.82 -6.97 2.65
N CYS A 148 -12.41 -5.85 3.23
CA CYS A 148 -11.15 -5.75 3.94
C CYS A 148 -11.12 -6.80 5.07
N PRO A 149 -10.14 -7.72 5.10
CA PRO A 149 -10.13 -8.82 6.07
C PRO A 149 -9.87 -8.37 7.51
N TYR A 150 -9.42 -7.12 7.70
CA TYR A 150 -9.19 -6.51 9.01
C TYR A 150 -10.44 -5.79 9.54
N CYS A 151 -10.92 -4.77 8.83
CA CYS A 151 -12.02 -3.91 9.28
C CYS A 151 -13.41 -4.28 8.71
N LYS A 152 -13.49 -5.29 7.82
CA LYS A 152 -14.70 -5.82 7.17
C LYS A 152 -15.52 -4.85 6.32
N MET A 153 -15.06 -3.62 6.11
CA MET A 153 -15.64 -2.70 5.13
C MET A 153 -15.14 -3.04 3.72
N ASP A 154 -15.87 -2.57 2.72
CA ASP A 154 -15.53 -2.80 1.31
C ASP A 154 -14.20 -2.12 0.94
N VAL A 155 -13.38 -2.79 0.14
CA VAL A 155 -12.13 -2.21 -0.38
C VAL A 155 -12.47 -1.20 -1.46
N VAL A 156 -11.90 0.00 -1.35
CA VAL A 156 -12.12 1.06 -2.34
C VAL A 156 -11.25 0.81 -3.55
N GLN A 157 -11.90 0.79 -4.70
CA GLN A 157 -11.26 0.54 -5.98
C GLN A 157 -10.42 1.74 -6.42
N ASP A 158 -9.47 1.47 -7.29
CA ASP A 158 -8.67 2.50 -7.94
C ASP A 158 -9.56 3.40 -8.81
N THR A 159 -9.25 4.68 -8.78
CA THR A 159 -9.91 5.70 -9.61
C THR A 159 -9.00 6.08 -10.78
N LYS A 160 -9.51 6.87 -11.73
CA LYS A 160 -8.69 7.34 -12.86
C LYS A 160 -7.59 8.29 -12.40
N GLU A 161 -7.72 8.87 -11.21
CA GLU A 161 -6.83 9.89 -10.69
C GLU A 161 -5.94 9.35 -9.57
N ILE A 162 -6.44 8.40 -8.77
CA ILE A 162 -5.82 7.99 -7.50
C ILE A 162 -5.91 6.47 -7.35
N ASP A 163 -4.78 5.84 -7.01
CA ASP A 163 -4.73 4.43 -6.61
C ASP A 163 -5.16 4.33 -5.14
N ASN A 164 -6.15 3.52 -4.79
CA ASN A 164 -6.63 3.37 -3.42
C ASN A 164 -6.38 1.96 -2.87
N GLU A 165 -6.13 1.00 -3.75
CA GLU A 165 -5.95 -0.39 -3.36
C GLU A 165 -4.63 -0.61 -2.62
N VAL A 166 -4.68 -1.30 -1.48
CA VAL A 166 -3.50 -1.79 -0.76
C VAL A 166 -3.43 -3.30 -0.91
N ILE A 167 -2.31 -3.81 -1.38
CA ILE A 167 -2.15 -5.23 -1.64
C ILE A 167 -1.12 -5.83 -0.69
N LEU A 168 -1.50 -6.85 0.07
CA LEU A 168 -0.56 -7.70 0.81
C LEU A 168 -0.33 -8.98 0.02
N ARG A 169 0.95 -9.24 -0.31
CA ARG A 169 1.42 -10.47 -0.92
C ARG A 169 2.09 -11.34 0.14
N TYR A 170 1.64 -12.58 0.25
CA TYR A 170 2.22 -13.61 1.12
C TYR A 170 2.31 -14.92 0.35
N GLY A 171 3.54 -15.35 0.02
CA GLY A 171 3.77 -16.43 -0.94
C GLY A 171 3.08 -16.14 -2.28
N ASN A 172 2.27 -17.09 -2.76
CA ASN A 172 1.50 -16.94 -4.01
C ASN A 172 0.11 -16.29 -3.81
N LYS A 173 -0.22 -15.83 -2.59
CA LYS A 173 -1.52 -15.25 -2.29
C LYS A 173 -1.46 -13.72 -2.35
N ARG A 174 -2.43 -13.14 -3.05
CA ARG A 174 -2.72 -11.70 -3.10
C ARG A 174 -3.95 -11.42 -2.25
N ILE A 175 -3.86 -10.47 -1.33
CA ILE A 175 -4.97 -10.09 -0.45
C ILE A 175 -5.09 -8.57 -0.46
N GLU A 176 -6.30 -8.09 -0.68
CA GLU A 176 -6.61 -6.67 -0.83
C GLU A 176 -7.09 -6.09 0.50
N TYR A 177 -6.65 -4.86 0.78
CA TYR A 177 -6.94 -4.12 1.99
C TYR A 177 -7.36 -2.71 1.62
N ARG A 178 -8.20 -2.12 2.48
CA ARG A 178 -8.65 -0.73 2.33
C ARG A 178 -7.60 0.30 2.74
N CYS A 179 -6.67 -0.07 3.64
CA CYS A 179 -5.72 0.86 4.22
C CYS A 179 -4.38 0.21 4.57
N VAL A 180 -3.30 0.99 4.51
CA VAL A 180 -1.93 0.51 4.79
C VAL A 180 -1.81 0.02 6.23
N LEU A 181 -2.45 0.71 7.18
CA LEU A 181 -2.46 0.34 8.59
C LEU A 181 -3.13 -1.03 8.83
N CYS A 182 -4.23 -1.28 8.12
CA CYS A 182 -4.98 -2.53 8.13
C CYS A 182 -4.11 -3.70 7.65
N ALA A 183 -3.37 -3.48 6.55
CA ALA A 183 -2.44 -4.45 5.99
C ALA A 183 -1.26 -4.72 6.95
N LEU A 184 -0.67 -3.68 7.54
CA LEU A 184 0.43 -3.81 8.52
C LEU A 184 0.01 -4.55 9.79
N ALA A 185 -1.14 -4.20 10.36
CA ALA A 185 -1.67 -4.87 11.55
C ALA A 185 -1.88 -6.36 11.28
N GLN A 186 -2.52 -6.71 10.17
CA GLN A 186 -2.75 -8.11 9.82
C GLN A 186 -1.46 -8.86 9.45
N ALA A 187 -0.51 -8.19 8.77
CA ALA A 187 0.83 -8.71 8.50
C ALA A 187 1.56 -9.13 9.77
N LYS A 188 1.44 -8.34 10.85
CA LYS A 188 2.08 -8.62 12.14
C LYS A 188 1.41 -9.75 12.90
N THR A 189 0.08 -9.82 12.90
CA THR A 189 -0.64 -10.78 13.74
C THR A 189 -0.87 -12.14 13.09
N LYS A 190 -1.12 -12.20 11.78
CA LYS A 190 -1.56 -13.45 11.10
C LYS A 190 -0.49 -14.14 10.28
N TYR A 191 0.53 -13.42 9.81
CA TYR A 191 1.53 -13.97 8.91
C TYR A 191 2.89 -13.97 9.60
N THR A 192 3.58 -15.11 9.63
CA THR A 192 4.86 -15.27 10.32
C THR A 192 6.08 -15.26 9.39
N GLY A 193 5.86 -15.28 8.07
CA GLY A 193 6.93 -15.27 7.06
C GLY A 193 7.09 -13.94 6.32
N ASP A 194 7.80 -14.01 5.21
CA ASP A 194 8.06 -12.86 4.34
C ASP A 194 6.77 -12.34 3.72
N VAL A 195 6.56 -11.02 3.82
CA VAL A 195 5.40 -10.35 3.26
C VAL A 195 5.86 -9.14 2.46
N THR A 196 5.15 -8.86 1.38
CA THR A 196 5.30 -7.60 0.63
C THR A 196 3.98 -6.88 0.62
N ILE A 197 3.94 -5.65 1.11
CA ILE A 197 2.78 -4.76 1.05
C ILE A 197 3.04 -3.72 -0.02
N VAL A 198 2.19 -3.70 -1.04
CA VAL A 198 2.13 -2.67 -2.08
C VAL A 198 1.16 -1.60 -1.58
N ALA A 199 1.71 -0.48 -1.11
CA ALA A 199 0.94 0.65 -0.62
C ALA A 199 0.77 1.71 -1.72
N PRO A 200 -0.43 2.29 -1.90
CA PRO A 200 -0.61 3.38 -2.84
C PRO A 200 0.11 4.62 -2.32
N SER A 201 0.83 5.31 -3.22
CA SER A 201 1.45 6.58 -2.86
C SER A 201 0.51 7.75 -3.12
N THR A 202 0.95 8.97 -2.82
CA THR A 202 0.26 10.21 -3.21
C THR A 202 0.33 10.46 -4.73
N ILE A 203 1.21 9.76 -5.45
CA ILE A 203 1.40 9.88 -6.90
C ILE A 203 0.87 8.63 -7.59
N LYS A 204 -0.06 8.82 -8.53
CA LYS A 204 -0.64 7.71 -9.29
C LYS A 204 0.41 6.89 -10.04
N GLY A 205 0.28 5.57 -10.01
CA GLY A 205 1.15 4.63 -10.71
C GLY A 205 2.51 4.41 -10.06
N LYS A 206 2.77 5.04 -8.90
CA LYS A 206 4.01 4.88 -8.13
C LYS A 206 3.72 4.25 -6.76
N PRO A 207 3.33 2.97 -6.69
CA PRO A 207 3.12 2.33 -5.40
C PRO A 207 4.44 2.13 -4.65
N LEU A 208 4.38 2.18 -3.32
CA LEU A 208 5.49 1.92 -2.43
C LEU A 208 5.45 0.47 -1.95
N ASN A 209 6.54 -0.27 -2.20
CA ASN A 209 6.65 -1.67 -1.81
C ASN A 209 7.34 -1.79 -0.46
N LEU A 210 6.57 -2.06 0.59
CA LEU A 210 7.09 -2.38 1.92
C LEU A 210 7.35 -3.88 1.99
N LYS A 211 8.53 -4.28 2.43
CA LYS A 211 8.89 -5.69 2.54
C LYS A 211 9.22 -6.02 3.99
N ARG A 212 8.70 -7.14 4.46
CA ARG A 212 9.21 -7.80 5.67
C ARG A 212 9.98 -9.03 5.24
N VAL A 213 11.27 -9.07 5.55
CA VAL A 213 12.16 -10.21 5.29
C VAL A 213 12.85 -10.55 6.61
N ASP A 214 12.81 -11.81 7.01
CA ASP A 214 13.40 -12.28 8.28
C ASP A 214 12.93 -11.49 9.52
N GLY A 215 11.68 -11.01 9.49
CA GLY A 215 11.08 -10.21 10.57
C GLY A 215 11.43 -8.72 10.54
N GLU A 216 12.37 -8.29 9.71
CA GLU A 216 12.75 -6.89 9.53
C GLU A 216 11.92 -6.21 8.45
N TRP A 217 11.38 -5.03 8.78
CA TRP A 217 10.60 -4.22 7.85
C TRP A 217 11.49 -3.23 7.12
N THR A 218 11.44 -3.25 5.80
CA THR A 218 12.15 -2.34 4.91
C THR A 218 11.17 -1.58 4.03
N ALA A 219 11.44 -0.29 3.83
CA ALA A 219 10.73 0.57 2.90
C ALA A 219 11.74 1.21 1.93
N PRO A 220 11.32 1.57 0.71
CA PRO A 220 12.16 2.36 -0.20
C PRO A 220 12.56 3.68 0.48
N GLY A 221 13.82 4.08 0.28
CA GLY A 221 14.42 5.23 0.97
C GLY A 221 13.64 6.52 0.76
N GLY A 222 13.36 7.24 1.86
CA GLY A 222 12.55 8.47 1.85
C GLY A 222 11.07 8.26 2.16
N ALA A 223 10.56 7.02 2.10
CA ALA A 223 9.14 6.75 2.30
C ALA A 223 8.67 7.20 3.68
N VAL A 224 7.65 8.04 3.68
CA VAL A 224 6.96 8.54 4.87
C VAL A 224 5.47 8.20 4.79
N PHE A 225 4.82 8.21 5.95
CA PHE A 225 3.41 7.84 6.06
C PHE A 225 2.64 9.00 6.67
N VAL A 226 1.56 9.40 6.01
CA VAL A 226 0.57 10.30 6.59
C VAL A 226 -0.31 9.48 7.51
N TYR A 227 -0.39 9.92 8.76
CA TYR A 227 -1.22 9.31 9.80
C TYR A 227 -2.10 10.37 10.45
N GLN A 228 -3.41 10.16 10.42
CA GLN A 228 -4.35 10.91 11.23
C GLN A 228 -5.23 9.93 12.00
N LYS A 229 -5.52 10.25 13.27
CA LYS A 229 -6.46 9.46 14.06
C LYS A 229 -7.88 9.75 13.55
N GLY A 230 -8.61 8.72 13.13
CA GLY A 230 -9.93 8.88 12.53
C GLY A 230 -10.77 7.62 12.54
N SER A 231 -11.93 7.69 11.91
CA SER A 231 -12.81 6.54 11.76
C SER A 231 -12.34 5.62 10.64
N HIS A 232 -12.67 4.33 10.77
CA HIS A 232 -12.35 3.34 9.74
C HIS A 232 -13.00 3.69 8.39
N ALA A 233 -14.17 4.33 8.37
CA ALA A 233 -14.84 4.71 7.12
C ALA A 233 -13.97 5.55 6.18
N VAL A 234 -13.10 6.40 6.74
CA VAL A 234 -12.19 7.29 6.00
C VAL A 234 -10.73 6.82 6.04
N CYS A 235 -10.48 5.56 6.41
CA CYS A 235 -9.12 5.04 6.63
C CYS A 235 -8.19 5.16 5.41
N GLN A 236 -8.75 5.13 4.19
CA GLN A 236 -8.00 5.29 2.94
C GLN A 236 -7.44 6.71 2.75
N ASP A 237 -8.12 7.72 3.29
CA ASP A 237 -7.80 9.13 3.08
C ASP A 237 -6.82 9.61 4.15
N ILE A 238 -7.00 9.11 5.38
CA ILE A 238 -6.20 9.46 6.56
C ILE A 238 -4.89 8.66 6.68
N TYR A 239 -4.80 7.49 6.02
CA TYR A 239 -3.61 6.64 6.02
C TYR A 239 -3.08 6.47 4.61
N ARG A 240 -2.04 7.23 4.26
CA ARG A 240 -1.44 7.24 2.93
C ARG A 240 0.07 7.15 3.02
N ALA A 241 0.68 6.38 2.12
CA ALA A 241 2.13 6.39 1.97
C ALA A 241 2.54 7.51 0.99
N ALA A 242 3.71 8.11 1.19
CA ALA A 242 4.27 9.10 0.30
C ALA A 242 5.76 8.83 0.09
N THR A 243 6.27 9.15 -1.11
CA THR A 243 7.68 8.93 -1.45
C THR A 243 8.61 9.81 -0.63
N ASP A 244 8.14 11.03 -0.32
CA ASP A 244 8.91 12.10 0.30
C ASP A 244 8.04 12.89 1.27
N LYS A 245 8.69 13.60 2.20
CA LYS A 245 8.02 14.48 3.17
C LYS A 245 7.19 15.58 2.49
N GLU A 246 7.71 16.17 1.42
CA GLU A 246 7.01 17.23 0.67
C GLU A 246 5.72 16.72 0.03
N ALA A 247 5.74 15.50 -0.52
CA ALA A 247 4.56 14.86 -1.10
C ALA A 247 3.50 14.54 -0.03
N ALA A 248 3.94 14.17 1.18
CA ALA A 248 3.05 13.99 2.33
C ALA A 248 2.41 15.32 2.76
N GLU A 249 3.19 16.40 2.87
CA GLU A 249 2.68 17.73 3.23
C GLU A 249 1.69 18.27 2.19
N ALA A 250 1.96 18.09 0.90
CA ALA A 250 1.05 18.46 -0.18
C ALA A 250 -0.28 17.70 -0.11
N TRP A 251 -0.23 16.41 0.22
CA TRP A 251 -1.44 15.61 0.43
C TRP A 251 -2.27 16.12 1.62
N ILE A 252 -1.61 16.39 2.75
CA ILE A 252 -2.24 16.91 3.96
C ILE A 252 -2.95 18.25 3.67
N LYS A 253 -2.29 19.15 2.93
CA LYS A 253 -2.88 20.43 2.49
C LYS A 253 -4.09 20.23 1.58
N THR A 254 -4.01 19.28 0.64
CA THR A 254 -5.09 18.99 -0.31
C THR A 254 -6.34 18.43 0.38
N LYS A 255 -6.16 17.60 1.41
CA LYS A 255 -7.27 17.01 2.17
C LYS A 255 -7.79 17.90 3.31
N GLY A 256 -7.05 18.96 3.66
CA GLY A 256 -7.42 19.85 4.77
C GLY A 256 -7.24 19.22 6.15
N SER A 257 -6.37 18.22 6.27
CA SER A 257 -6.17 17.47 7.51
C SER A 257 -5.23 18.21 8.47
N THR A 258 -5.75 19.06 9.34
CA THR A 258 -4.93 19.85 10.29
C THR A 258 -4.25 19.00 11.36
N GLU A 259 -4.77 17.80 11.65
CA GLU A 259 -4.24 16.89 12.69
C GLU A 259 -3.36 15.75 12.15
N ALA A 260 -3.04 15.77 10.86
CA ALA A 260 -2.23 14.72 10.25
C ALA A 260 -0.76 14.84 10.70
N LYS A 261 -0.19 13.70 11.10
CA LYS A 261 1.22 13.54 11.44
C LYS A 261 1.93 12.79 10.33
N ILE A 262 3.15 13.22 10.01
CA ILE A 262 4.02 12.49 9.10
C ILE A 262 4.90 11.59 9.95
N LEU A 263 4.82 10.28 9.71
CA LEU A 263 5.51 9.26 10.47
C LEU A 263 6.48 8.48 9.58
N THR A 264 7.53 7.97 10.22
CA THR A 264 8.44 6.99 9.66
C THR A 264 7.82 5.58 9.70
N LEU A 265 8.40 4.64 8.95
CA LEU A 265 7.94 3.24 8.95
C LEU A 265 7.95 2.64 10.37
N LYS A 266 8.98 2.94 11.18
CA LYS A 266 9.12 2.42 12.54
C LYS A 266 7.96 2.88 13.43
N GLU A 267 7.65 4.16 13.41
CA GLU A 267 6.52 4.73 14.17
C GLU A 267 5.18 4.14 13.69
N MET A 268 5.01 3.96 12.38
CA MET A 268 3.80 3.33 11.83
C MET A 268 3.65 1.87 12.29
N LEU A 269 4.75 1.13 12.41
CA LEU A 269 4.75 -0.24 12.93
C LEU A 269 4.43 -0.31 14.41
N GLU A 270 4.80 0.69 15.20
CA GLU A 270 4.44 0.77 16.62
C GLU A 270 2.95 1.06 16.82
N LEU A 271 2.37 1.94 16.00
CA LEU A 271 0.95 2.27 16.04
C LEU A 271 0.03 1.15 15.54
N SER A 272 0.56 0.21 14.76
CA SER A 272 -0.19 -0.95 14.24
C SER A 272 -0.24 -2.14 15.22
N LYS A 273 -0.01 -1.91 16.52
CA LYS A 273 -0.15 -2.93 17.57
C LYS A 273 -1.59 -2.98 18.05
#